data_AF-A0A9D5T6T7-F1
#
_entry.id   AF-A0A9D5T6T7-F1
#
_cell.length_a   1.000
_cell.length_b   1.000
_cell.length_c   1.000
_cell.angle_alpha   90.00
_cell.angle_beta   90.00
_cell.angle_gamma   90.00
#
_symmetry.space_group_name_H-M   'P 1'
#
loop_
_entity.id
_entity.type
_entity.pdbx_description
1 polymer ?
#
loop_
_entity_poly.entity_id
_entity_poly.type
_entity_poly.pdbx_seq_one_letter_code
_entity_poly.pdbx_strand_id
1 'polypeptide(L)'
;AVKNADQGGEIPAFLETAKNDFITAMEDDLNTADALAAIFVLVRDINGAIAEGAKKETLLACADMFDQLTGVLGLVYNRKEETLDSEIEELIEKRTLARKAKDFKTADEIRDKLKEMGIILEDTPQGVKWSRS
;
A
#
# COMPACT_ATOMS: atom_id res chain seq x y z
N ALA A 1 1.14 -9.49 -0.49
CA ALA A 1 0.55 -10.41 -1.49
C ALA A 1 0.98 -10.04 -2.92
N VAL A 2 0.59 -8.87 -3.44
CA VAL A 2 0.84 -8.46 -4.84
C VAL A 2 2.31 -8.56 -5.30
N LYS A 3 3.28 -8.17 -4.45
CA LYS A 3 4.72 -8.16 -4.81
C LYS A 3 5.29 -9.56 -5.16
N ASN A 4 4.65 -10.64 -4.69
CA ASN A 4 5.16 -12.01 -4.82
C ASN A 4 4.27 -12.91 -5.70
N ALA A 5 3.24 -12.37 -6.34
CA ALA A 5 2.29 -13.14 -7.13
C ALA A 5 2.71 -13.25 -8.61
N ASP A 6 2.42 -14.40 -9.22
CA ASP A 6 2.61 -14.64 -10.66
C ASP A 6 1.72 -13.72 -11.50
N GLN A 7 2.14 -13.45 -12.74
CA GLN A 7 1.36 -12.62 -13.68
C GLN A 7 0.09 -13.32 -14.18
N GLY A 8 -0.91 -12.50 -14.51
CA GLY A 8 -2.23 -12.87 -14.99
C GLY A 8 -3.30 -12.84 -13.88
N GLY A 9 -4.44 -13.46 -14.17
CA GLY A 9 -5.57 -13.53 -13.25
C GLY A 9 -6.83 -12.92 -13.87
N GLU A 10 -7.97 -13.36 -13.36
CA GLU A 10 -9.28 -12.86 -13.76
C GLU A 10 -9.87 -11.99 -12.64
N ILE A 11 -10.79 -11.10 -13.01
CA ILE A 11 -11.52 -10.27 -12.05
C ILE A 11 -12.55 -11.17 -11.36
N PRO A 12 -12.46 -11.38 -10.03
CA PRO A 12 -13.40 -12.25 -9.35
C PRO A 12 -14.81 -11.66 -9.29
N ALA A 13 -15.82 -12.50 -9.46
CA ALA A 13 -17.22 -12.10 -9.39
C ALA A 13 -17.61 -11.50 -8.02
N PHE A 14 -16.95 -11.93 -6.93
CA PHE A 14 -17.24 -11.43 -5.58
C PHE A 14 -16.95 -9.93 -5.43
N LEU A 15 -16.11 -9.34 -6.29
CA LEU A 15 -15.85 -7.89 -6.26
C LEU A 15 -17.10 -7.09 -6.63
N GLU A 16 -17.82 -7.52 -7.66
CA GLU A 16 -19.08 -6.88 -8.05
C GLU A 16 -20.18 -7.12 -7.01
N THR A 17 -20.23 -8.32 -6.41
CA THR A 17 -21.16 -8.59 -5.31
C THR A 17 -20.91 -7.65 -4.13
N ALA A 18 -19.66 -7.56 -3.65
CA ALA A 18 -19.31 -6.69 -2.53
C ALA A 18 -19.62 -5.21 -2.82
N LYS A 19 -19.39 -4.76 -4.06
CA LYS A 19 -19.72 -3.40 -4.49
C LYS A 19 -21.22 -3.13 -4.44
N ASN A 20 -22.03 -4.06 -4.96
CA ASN A 20 -23.49 -3.91 -4.97
C ASN A 20 -24.08 -3.96 -3.56
N ASP A 21 -23.57 -4.84 -2.71
CA ASP A 21 -24.00 -4.92 -1.30
C ASP A 21 -23.66 -3.62 -0.56
N PHE A 22 -22.46 -3.08 -0.77
CA PHE A 22 -22.06 -1.78 -0.24
C PHE A 22 -22.95 -0.63 -0.74
N ILE A 23 -23.21 -0.55 -2.06
CA ILE A 23 -24.06 0.50 -2.64
C ILE A 23 -25.48 0.40 -2.09
N THR A 24 -26.04 -0.81 -2.02
CA THR A 24 -27.39 -1.02 -1.48
C THR A 24 -27.50 -0.53 -0.04
N ALA A 25 -26.50 -0.83 0.80
CA ALA A 25 -26.45 -0.34 2.18
C ALA A 25 -26.31 1.20 2.24
N MET A 26 -25.50 1.80 1.37
CA MET A 26 -25.33 3.26 1.35
C MET A 26 -26.56 4.01 0.79
N GLU A 27 -27.32 3.39 -0.12
CA GLU A 27 -28.59 3.91 -0.62
C GLU A 27 -29.71 3.82 0.43
N ASP A 28 -29.59 2.90 1.39
CA ASP A 28 -30.47 2.80 2.55
C ASP A 28 -30.03 3.74 3.68
N ASP A 29 -30.42 5.01 3.58
CA ASP A 29 -30.19 6.05 4.60
C ASP A 29 -28.73 6.13 5.10
N LEU A 30 -27.76 5.94 4.19
CA LEU A 30 -26.33 5.91 4.51
C LEU A 30 -26.00 4.91 5.63
N ASN A 31 -26.58 3.71 5.59
CA ASN A 31 -26.35 2.66 6.57
C ASN A 31 -24.91 2.12 6.51
N THR A 32 -24.03 2.84 7.20
CA THR A 32 -22.60 2.53 7.27
C THR A 32 -22.29 1.23 8.01
N ALA A 33 -23.21 0.73 8.84
CA ALA A 33 -23.04 -0.54 9.54
C ALA A 33 -23.07 -1.72 8.55
N ASP A 34 -24.07 -1.75 7.67
CA ASP A 34 -24.19 -2.78 6.64
C ASP A 34 -23.16 -2.59 5.51
N ALA A 35 -22.83 -1.34 5.17
CA ALA A 35 -21.74 -1.04 4.25
C ALA A 35 -20.40 -1.58 4.77
N LEU A 36 -20.13 -1.44 6.08
CA LEU A 36 -18.94 -2.00 6.72
C LEU A 36 -18.99 -3.53 6.75
N ALA A 37 -20.16 -4.13 6.96
CA ALA A 37 -20.33 -5.58 6.87
C ALA A 37 -19.96 -6.11 5.47
N ALA A 38 -20.39 -5.45 4.40
CA ALA A 38 -20.00 -5.78 3.02
C ALA A 38 -18.48 -5.70 2.81
N ILE A 39 -17.82 -4.67 3.37
CA ILE A 39 -16.35 -4.56 3.34
C ILE A 39 -15.68 -5.73 4.08
N PHE A 40 -16.20 -6.17 5.23
CA PHE A 40 -15.63 -7.32 5.93
C PHE A 40 -15.78 -8.63 5.15
N VAL A 41 -16.90 -8.83 4.45
CA VAL A 41 -17.08 -9.96 3.53
C VAL A 41 -16.05 -9.90 2.40
N LEU A 42 -15.86 -8.72 1.79
CA LEU A 42 -14.82 -8.51 0.77
C LEU A 42 -13.43 -8.88 1.30
N VAL A 43 -13.05 -8.43 2.50
CA VAL A 43 -11.75 -8.77 3.11
C VAL A 43 -11.59 -10.28 3.28
N ARG A 44 -12.63 -10.98 3.72
CA ARG A 44 -12.62 -12.44 3.86
C ARG A 44 -12.38 -13.12 2.51
N ASP A 45 -13.06 -12.68 1.45
CA ASP A 45 -12.94 -13.28 0.12
C ASP A 45 -11.57 -12.99 -0.51
N ILE A 46 -11.03 -11.77 -0.31
CA ILE A 46 -9.67 -11.41 -0.69
C ILE A 46 -8.65 -12.33 0.01
N ASN A 47 -8.80 -12.55 1.31
CA ASN A 47 -7.90 -13.43 2.07
C ASN A 47 -7.97 -14.89 1.55
N GLY A 48 -9.16 -15.36 1.19
CA GLY A 48 -9.34 -16.66 0.53
C GLY A 48 -8.59 -16.73 -0.80
N ALA A 49 -8.77 -15.74 -1.66
CA ALA A 49 -8.07 -15.66 -2.94
C ALA A 49 -6.53 -15.64 -2.77
N ILE A 50 -6.00 -14.90 -1.78
CA ILE A 50 -4.57 -14.90 -1.47
C ILE A 50 -4.11 -16.31 -1.06
N ALA A 51 -4.87 -17.00 -0.22
CA ALA A 51 -4.52 -18.35 0.23
C ALA A 51 -4.53 -19.38 -0.90
N GLU A 52 -5.39 -19.18 -1.91
CA GLU A 52 -5.45 -20.00 -3.13
C GLU A 52 -4.38 -19.65 -4.17
N GLY A 53 -3.51 -18.69 -3.89
CA GLY A 53 -2.45 -18.27 -4.80
C GLY A 53 -2.95 -17.40 -5.95
N ALA A 54 -3.92 -16.52 -5.67
CA ALA A 54 -4.40 -15.55 -6.64
C ALA A 54 -3.25 -14.77 -7.29
N LYS A 55 -3.38 -14.61 -8.59
CA LYS A 55 -2.37 -13.95 -9.43
C LYS A 55 -2.42 -12.44 -9.27
N LYS A 56 -1.39 -11.77 -9.78
CA LYS A 56 -1.14 -10.36 -9.54
C LYS A 56 -2.30 -9.46 -9.98
N GLU A 57 -2.90 -9.68 -11.15
CA GLU A 57 -3.98 -8.86 -11.69
C GLU A 57 -5.26 -9.02 -10.87
N THR A 58 -5.56 -10.24 -10.41
CA THR A 58 -6.64 -10.50 -9.45
C THR A 58 -6.42 -9.74 -8.15
N LEU A 59 -5.22 -9.81 -7.57
CA LEU A 59 -4.90 -9.12 -6.33
C LEU A 59 -4.92 -7.59 -6.46
N LEU A 60 -4.53 -7.05 -7.62
CA LEU A 60 -4.64 -5.62 -7.91
C LEU A 60 -6.11 -5.18 -7.98
N ALA A 61 -6.97 -5.94 -8.65
CA ALA A 61 -8.41 -5.66 -8.70
C ALA A 61 -9.05 -5.71 -7.30
N CYS A 62 -8.66 -6.69 -6.48
CA CYS A 62 -9.09 -6.79 -5.09
C CYS A 62 -8.67 -5.56 -4.25
N ALA A 63 -7.42 -5.12 -4.40
CA ALA A 63 -6.90 -3.96 -3.68
C ALA A 63 -7.62 -2.67 -4.11
N ASP A 64 -7.82 -2.49 -5.42
CA ASP A 64 -8.52 -1.32 -5.97
C ASP A 64 -9.97 -1.26 -5.48
N MET A 65 -10.71 -2.37 -5.51
CA MET A 65 -12.08 -2.42 -4.98
C MET A 65 -12.12 -2.07 -3.48
N PHE A 66 -11.23 -2.65 -2.69
CA PHE A 66 -11.16 -2.36 -1.26
C PHE A 66 -10.87 -0.88 -0.98
N ASP A 67 -9.95 -0.27 -1.73
CA ASP A 67 -9.60 1.14 -1.60
C ASP A 67 -10.75 2.06 -2.05
N GLN A 68 -11.50 1.68 -3.09
CA GLN A 68 -12.69 2.43 -3.51
C GLN A 68 -13.75 2.46 -2.41
N LEU A 69 -14.13 1.30 -1.85
CA LEU A 69 -15.19 1.22 -0.83
C LEU A 69 -14.77 1.90 0.49
N THR A 70 -13.55 1.64 0.96
CA THR A 70 -13.04 2.28 2.18
C THR A 70 -12.80 3.77 2.00
N GLY A 71 -12.47 4.22 0.79
CA GLY A 71 -12.32 5.63 0.44
C GLY A 71 -13.63 6.42 0.56
N VAL A 72 -14.78 5.83 0.20
CA VAL A 72 -16.10 6.46 0.37
C VAL A 72 -16.42 6.73 1.84
N LEU A 73 -16.09 5.76 2.73
CA LEU A 73 -16.30 5.90 4.18
C LEU A 73 -15.21 6.71 4.88
N GLY A 74 -14.16 7.07 4.16
CA GLY A 74 -12.99 7.72 4.70
C GLY A 74 -12.22 6.91 5.73
N LEU A 75 -11.99 5.65 5.41
CA LEU A 75 -11.21 4.72 6.22
C LEU A 75 -9.84 4.46 5.60
N VAL A 76 -8.88 4.07 6.43
CA VAL A 76 -7.58 3.51 6.01
C VAL A 76 -6.72 4.45 5.14
N TYR A 77 -6.80 5.76 5.37
CA TYR A 77 -6.09 6.80 4.60
C TYR A 77 -4.54 6.71 4.64
N ASN A 78 -3.96 6.09 5.68
CA ASN A 78 -2.50 6.12 5.90
C ASN A 78 -1.71 5.01 5.19
N ARG A 79 -2.32 4.14 4.36
CA ARG A 79 -1.58 3.06 3.66
C ARG A 79 -0.54 3.56 2.64
N LYS A 80 -0.73 4.75 2.07
CA LYS A 80 0.29 5.38 1.21
C LYS A 80 1.49 5.88 2.01
N GLU A 81 1.31 6.30 3.27
CA GLU A 81 2.43 6.74 4.12
C GLU A 81 3.33 5.56 4.47
N GLU A 82 2.78 4.41 4.88
CA GLU A 82 3.59 3.23 5.24
C GLU A 82 4.43 2.69 4.07
N THR A 83 3.91 2.72 2.84
CA THR A 83 4.65 2.24 1.67
C THR A 83 5.78 3.19 1.28
N LEU A 84 5.54 4.50 1.33
CA LEU A 84 6.57 5.52 1.12
C LEU A 84 7.66 5.42 2.19
N ASP A 85 7.29 5.22 3.46
CA ASP A 85 8.24 5.07 4.56
C ASP A 85 9.14 3.85 4.35
N SER A 86 8.60 2.73 3.87
CA SER A 86 9.42 1.54 3.55
C SER A 86 10.40 1.79 2.38
N GLU A 87 9.99 2.51 1.34
CA GLU A 87 10.90 2.87 0.23
C GLU A 87 11.99 3.83 0.70
N ILE A 88 11.64 4.79 1.56
CA ILE A 88 12.58 5.73 2.17
C ILE A 88 13.62 4.98 3.02
N GLU A 89 13.18 4.02 3.85
CA GLU A 89 14.08 3.19 4.65
C GLU A 89 15.04 2.36 3.79
N GLU A 90 14.55 1.74 2.71
CA GLU A 90 15.41 1.00 1.76
C GLU A 90 16.45 1.91 1.09
N LEU A 91 16.05 3.13 0.70
CA LEU A 91 16.97 4.11 0.12
C LEU A 91 18.02 4.57 1.14
N ILE A 92 17.64 4.79 2.40
CA ILE A 92 18.56 5.15 3.48
C ILE A 92 19.57 4.02 3.75
N GLU A 93 19.12 2.76 3.72
CA GLU A 93 20.01 1.61 3.87
C GLU A 93 20.99 1.51 2.70
N LYS A 94 20.51 1.62 1.45
CA LYS A 94 21.36 1.63 0.24
C LYS A 94 22.39 2.76 0.28
N ARG A 95 22.01 3.97 0.70
CA ARG A 95 22.94 5.09 0.92
C ARG A 95 24.01 4.73 1.97
N THR A 96 23.60 4.12 3.07
CA THR A 96 24.52 3.73 4.16
C THR A 96 25.53 2.69 3.68
N LEU A 97 25.09 1.71 2.88
CA LEU A 97 25.94 0.72 2.25
C LEU A 97 26.91 1.35 1.24
N ALA A 98 26.44 2.26 0.40
CA ALA A 98 27.27 3.00 -0.56
C ALA A 98 28.37 3.82 0.15
N ARG A 99 28.03 4.51 1.25
CA ARG A 99 29.03 5.22 2.07
C ARG A 99 30.07 4.27 2.69
N LYS A 100 29.66 3.11 3.20
CA LYS A 100 30.58 2.08 3.73
C LYS A 100 31.51 1.54 2.65
N ALA A 101 31.00 1.38 1.43
CA ALA A 101 31.76 0.96 0.25
C ALA A 101 32.64 2.09 -0.35
N LYS A 102 32.61 3.30 0.23
CA LYS A 102 33.26 4.52 -0.29
C LYS A 102 32.77 4.94 -1.69
N ASP A 103 31.58 4.49 -2.08
CA ASP A 103 30.89 4.96 -3.27
C ASP A 103 30.10 6.23 -2.95
N PHE A 104 30.81 7.36 -2.94
CA PHE A 104 30.23 8.66 -2.62
C PHE A 104 29.27 9.15 -3.69
N LYS A 105 29.47 8.75 -4.95
CA LYS A 105 28.62 9.14 -6.07
C LYS A 105 27.21 8.56 -5.89
N THR A 106 27.11 7.26 -5.68
CA THR A 106 25.83 6.58 -5.44
C THR A 106 25.16 7.08 -4.16
N ALA A 107 25.94 7.38 -3.12
CA ALA A 107 25.40 7.94 -1.87
C ALA A 107 24.80 9.33 -2.05
N ASP A 108 25.40 10.20 -2.88
CA ASP A 108 24.87 11.53 -3.19
C ASP A 108 23.65 11.46 -4.10
N GLU A 109 23.64 10.58 -5.11
CA GLU A 109 22.46 10.36 -5.97
C GLU A 109 21.22 9.93 -5.17
N ILE A 110 21.40 9.00 -4.20
CA ILE A 110 20.31 8.57 -3.33
C ILE A 110 19.87 9.68 -2.38
N ARG A 111 20.81 10.50 -1.87
CA ARG A 111 20.47 11.66 -1.03
C ARG A 111 19.62 12.66 -1.79
N ASP A 112 19.96 12.95 -3.03
CA ASP A 112 19.23 13.92 -3.83
C ASP A 112 17.83 13.38 -4.20
N LYS A 113 17.71 12.08 -4.50
CA LYS A 113 16.40 11.41 -4.66
C LYS A 113 15.53 11.51 -3.41
N LEU A 114 16.10 11.25 -2.23
CA LEU A 114 15.39 11.39 -0.95
C LEU A 114 14.94 12.83 -0.71
N LYS A 115 15.78 13.81 -1.07
CA LYS A 115 15.44 15.24 -0.96
C LYS A 115 14.31 15.64 -1.91
N GLU A 116 14.27 15.11 -3.13
CA GLU A 116 13.16 15.31 -4.07
C GLU A 116 11.83 14.74 -3.53
N MET A 117 11.90 13.69 -2.72
CA MET A 117 10.76 13.11 -2.01
C MET A 117 10.37 13.89 -0.73
N GLY A 118 10.99 15.04 -0.46
CA GLY A 118 10.75 15.85 0.75
C GLY A 118 11.36 15.24 2.02
N ILE A 119 12.34 14.34 1.89
CA ILE A 119 13.00 13.69 3.03
C ILE A 119 14.35 14.34 3.30
N ILE A 120 14.50 14.82 4.52
CA ILE A 120 15.74 15.39 5.04
C ILE A 120 16.42 14.33 5.90
N LEU A 121 17.68 14.04 5.57
CA LEU A 121 18.51 13.09 6.32
C LEU A 121 19.46 13.83 7.27
N GLU A 122 19.49 13.40 8.52
CA GLU A 122 20.42 13.82 9.55
C GLU A 122 21.32 12.64 9.95
N ASP A 123 22.61 12.73 9.60
CA ASP A 123 23.60 11.74 10.02
C ASP A 123 23.99 12.00 11.48
N THR A 124 23.70 11.05 12.39
CA THR A 124 24.13 11.11 13.79
C THR A 124 25.12 9.97 14.10
N PRO A 125 25.95 10.09 15.15
CA PRO A 125 26.81 8.99 15.60
C PRO A 125 26.05 7.71 15.99
N GLN A 126 24.75 7.81 16.26
CA GLN A 126 23.87 6.70 16.62
C GLN A 126 23.12 6.11 15.41
N GLY A 127 23.25 6.69 14.22
CA GLY A 127 22.55 6.27 13.01
C GLY A 127 22.02 7.44 12.17
N VAL A 128 21.42 7.13 11.03
CA VAL A 128 20.75 8.12 10.18
C VAL A 128 19.34 8.36 10.73
N LYS A 129 19.05 9.59 11.13
CA LYS A 129 17.68 10.05 11.41
C LYS A 129 17.13 10.73 10.16
N TRP A 130 15.83 10.69 9.97
CA TRP A 130 15.21 11.38 8.86
C TRP A 130 13.89 12.01 9.27
N SER A 131 13.54 13.12 8.60
CA SER A 131 12.29 13.84 8.78
C SER A 131 11.70 14.22 7.42
N ARG A 132 10.38 14.21 7.32
CA ARG A 132 9.65 14.69 6.14
C ARG A 132 9.38 16.20 6.29
N SER A 133 9.66 16.97 5.26
CA SER A 133 9.38 18.43 5.16
C SER A 133 8.31 18.73 4.13
#